data_AF-A0A952IWP8-F1
#
_entry.id   AF-A0A952IWP8-F1
#
_cell.length_a   1.000
_cell.length_b   1.000
_cell.length_c   1.000
_cell.angle_alpha   90.00
_cell.angle_beta   90.00
_cell.angle_gamma   90.00
#
_symmetry.space_group_name_H-M   'P 1'
#
loop_
_entity.id
_entity.type
_entity.pdbx_description
1 polymer ?
#
loop_
_entity_poly.entity_id
_entity_poly.type
_entity_poly.pdbx_seq_one_letter_code
_entity_poly.pdbx_strand_id
1 'polypeptide(L)' 'MAAEIRQALKRWDFHRRALIISLVAGTILNCINQIPDLMAGESLSIGKLVLTYLVPYTVSMYSSVMALRRG' A
#
# COMPACT_ATOMS: atom_id res chain seq x y z
N MET A 1 20.87 -10.94 8.83
CA MET A 1 19.73 -11.16 7.91
C MET A 1 18.35 -11.29 8.60
N ALA A 2 17.95 -12.45 9.13
CA ALA A 2 16.56 -12.63 9.64
C ALA A 2 16.23 -11.74 10.86
N ALA A 3 17.19 -11.56 11.78
CA ALA A 3 17.06 -10.66 12.92
C ALA A 3 16.95 -9.19 12.50
N GLU A 4 17.72 -8.77 11.49
CA GLU A 4 17.71 -7.39 10.97
C GLU A 4 16.39 -7.04 10.30
N ILE A 5 15.83 -7.96 9.49
CA ILE A 5 14.50 -7.79 8.90
C ILE A 5 13.45 -7.67 10.01
N ARG A 6 13.51 -8.53 11.05
CA ARG A 6 12.58 -8.46 12.18
C ARG A 6 12.70 -7.14 12.94
N GLN A 7 13.91 -6.60 13.10
CA GLN A 7 14.14 -5.31 13.73
C GLN A 7 13.64 -4.16 12.85
N ALA A 8 13.89 -4.21 11.54
CA ALA A 8 13.40 -3.24 10.57
C ALA A 8 11.86 -3.17 10.55
N LEU A 9 11.20 -4.33 10.58
CA LEU A 9 9.74 -4.42 10.66
C LEU A 9 9.15 -3.87 11.97
N LYS A 10 9.93 -3.80 13.05
CA LYS A 10 9.46 -3.17 14.31
C LYS A 10 9.62 -1.65 14.30
N ARG A 11 10.38 -1.10 13.35
CA ARG A 11 10.64 0.35 13.30
C ARG A 11 9.45 1.07 12.72
N TRP A 12 8.97 2.07 13.45
CA TRP A 12 7.87 2.92 13.00
C TRP A 12 8.14 3.60 11.65
N ASP A 13 9.39 4.01 11.39
CA ASP A 13 9.79 4.62 10.11
C ASP A 13 9.48 3.73 8.90
N PHE A 14 9.60 2.41 9.08
CA PHE A 14 9.36 1.43 8.03
C PHE A 14 7.89 1.45 7.61
N HIS A 15 6.99 1.38 8.59
CA HIS A 15 5.55 1.45 8.37
C HIS A 15 5.11 2.83 7.89
N ARG A 16 5.69 3.92 8.44
CA ARG A 16 5.34 5.29 8.04
C ARG A 16 5.57 5.52 6.54
N ARG A 17 6.70 5.05 6.00
CA ARG A 17 6.99 5.16 4.57
C ARG A 17 6.00 4.36 3.73
N ALA A 18 5.74 3.11 4.11
CA ALA A 18 4.78 2.26 3.40
C ALA A 18 3.35 2.81 3.44
N LEU A 19 2.95 3.43 4.55
CA LEU A 19 1.65 4.10 4.70
C LEU A 19 1.55 5.33 3.80
N ILE A 20 2.58 6.19 3.73
CA ILE A 20 2.57 7.35 2.82
C ILE A 20 2.44 6.90 1.37
N ILE A 21 3.21 5.89 0.96
CA ILE A 21 3.15 5.34 -0.39
C ILE A 21 1.74 4.77 -0.68
N SER A 22 1.19 3.99 0.26
CA SER A 22 -0.16 3.44 0.17
C SER A 22 -1.23 4.52 0.05
N LEU A 23 -1.14 5.60 0.84
CA LEU A 23 -2.11 6.70 0.80
C LEU A 23 -2.05 7.46 -0.53
N VAL A 24 -0.85 7.78 -1.02
CA VAL A 24 -0.70 8.53 -2.28
C VAL A 24 -1.11 7.66 -3.47
N ALA A 25 -0.50 6.48 -3.62
CA ALA A 25 -0.81 5.58 -4.73
C ALA A 25 -2.25 5.09 -4.67
N GLY A 26 -2.74 4.72 -3.48
CA GLY A 26 -4.11 4.27 -3.26
C GLY A 26 -5.12 5.36 -3.57
N THR A 27 -4.89 6.63 -3.21
CA THR A 27 -5.81 7.72 -3.58
C THR A 27 -5.87 7.91 -5.10
N ILE A 28 -4.72 7.88 -5.77
CA ILE A 28 -4.66 7.97 -7.25
C ILE A 28 -5.41 6.80 -7.89
N LEU A 29 -5.13 5.57 -7.47
CA LEU A 29 -5.80 4.39 -8.00
C LEU A 29 -7.30 4.38 -7.67
N ASN A 30 -7.72 4.88 -6.51
CA ASN A 30 -9.12 4.89 -6.12
C ASN A 30 -9.92 5.85 -6.99
N CYS A 31 -9.35 7.02 -7.29
CA CYS A 31 -9.91 7.94 -8.28
C CYS A 31 -10.06 7.24 -9.64
N ILE A 32 -9.02 6.58 -10.14
CA ILE A 32 -9.08 5.93 -11.46
C ILE A 32 -10.10 4.77 -11.48
N ASN A 33 -10.14 3.96 -10.41
CA ASN A 33 -10.90 2.71 -10.37
C ASN A 33 -12.39 2.88 -10.00
N GLN A 34 -12.77 3.95 -9.30
CA GLN A 34 -14.14 4.13 -8.79
C GLN A 34 -14.86 5.37 -9.32
N ILE A 35 -14.16 6.32 -9.98
CA ILE A 35 -14.84 7.45 -10.65
C ILE A 35 -15.84 6.96 -11.72
N PRO A 36 -15.52 5.96 -12.58
CA PRO A 36 -16.48 5.46 -13.56
C PRO A 36 -17.74 4.87 -12.90
N ASP A 37 -17.58 4.11 -11.82
CA ASP A 37 -18.69 3.51 -11.05
C ASP A 37 -19.59 4.63 -10.46
N LEU A 38 -18.99 5.67 -9.88
CA LEU A 38 -19.72 6.85 -9.38
C LEU A 38 -20.45 7.60 -10.49
N MET A 39 -19.82 7.78 -11.66
CA MET A 39 -20.43 8.44 -12.81
C MET A 39 -21.56 7.62 -13.43
N ALA A 40 -21.51 6.29 -13.31
CA ALA A 40 -22.58 5.38 -13.70
C ALA A 40 -23.74 5.31 -12.69
N GLY A 41 -23.62 6.01 -11.55
CA GLY A 41 -24.61 5.95 -10.46
C GLY A 41 -24.52 4.69 -9.61
N GLU A 42 -23.44 3.91 -9.75
CA GLU A 42 -23.20 2.73 -8.93
C GLU A 42 -22.62 3.09 -7.55
N SER A 43 -22.81 2.17 -6.60
CA SER A 43 -22.27 2.31 -5.25
C SER A 43 -20.77 2.06 -5.22
N LEU A 44 -20.07 2.72 -4.30
CA LEU A 44 -18.65 2.45 -4.06
C LEU A 44 -18.44 1.00 -3.62
N SER A 45 -17.61 0.28 -4.37
CA SER A 45 -17.19 -1.06 -3.97
C SER A 45 -16.18 -0.98 -2.82
N ILE A 46 -16.62 -1.31 -1.60
CA ILE A 46 -15.75 -1.31 -0.41
C ILE A 46 -14.55 -2.26 -0.61
N GLY A 47 -14.76 -3.40 -1.28
CA GLY A 47 -13.68 -4.34 -1.60
C GLY A 47 -12.60 -3.71 -2.49
N LYS A 48 -13.01 -3.03 -3.58
CA LYS A 48 -12.07 -2.29 -4.44
C LYS A 48 -11.34 -1.20 -3.65
N LEU A 49 -12.05 -0.46 -2.80
CA LEU A 49 -11.48 0.59 -1.96
C LEU A 49 -10.39 0.04 -1.04
N VAL A 50 -10.68 -1.02 -0.28
CA VAL A 50 -9.71 -1.66 0.64
C VAL A 50 -8.47 -2.15 -0.10
N LEU A 51 -8.66 -2.89 -1.20
CA LEU A 51 -7.54 -3.43 -1.98
C LEU A 51 -6.68 -2.33 -2.59
N THR A 52 -7.29 -1.22 -2.98
CA THR A 52 -6.61 -0.08 -3.58
C THR A 52 -5.57 0.55 -2.65
N TYR A 53 -5.77 0.52 -1.33
CA TYR A 53 -4.77 0.95 -0.35
C TYR A 53 -3.89 -0.20 0.14
N LEU A 54 -4.45 -1.40 0.33
CA LEU A 54 -3.73 -2.55 0.87
C LEU A 54 -2.63 -3.06 -0.06
N VAL A 55 -2.87 -3.07 -1.37
CA VAL A 55 -1.90 -3.53 -2.37
C VAL A 55 -0.64 -2.65 -2.36
N PRO A 56 -0.70 -1.31 -2.54
CA PRO A 56 0.51 -0.49 -2.52
C PRO A 56 1.23 -0.48 -1.16
N TYR A 57 0.51 -0.64 -0.04
CA TYR A 57 1.14 -0.87 1.27
C TYR A 57 1.97 -2.16 1.27
N THR A 58 1.37 -3.28 0.86
CA THR A 58 2.01 -4.60 0.86
C THR A 58 3.20 -4.65 -0.08
N VAL A 59 3.07 -4.08 -1.28
CA VAL A 59 4.15 -4.00 -2.27
C VAL A 59 5.29 -3.12 -1.76
N SER A 60 5.00 -1.99 -1.11
CA SER A 60 6.03 -1.14 -0.49
C SER A 60 6.80 -1.87 0.61
N MET A 61 6.10 -2.61 1.47
CA MET A 61 6.72 -3.43 2.52
C MET A 61 7.59 -4.54 1.93
N TYR A 62 7.06 -5.30 0.95
CA TYR A 62 7.79 -6.37 0.26
C TYR A 62 9.05 -5.85 -0.42
N SER A 63 8.95 -4.74 -1.15
CA SER A 63 10.09 -4.10 -1.83
C SER A 63 11.17 -3.67 -0.84
N SER A 64 10.77 -3.14 0.31
CA SER A 64 11.70 -2.72 1.37
C SER A 64 12.42 -3.90 2.00
N VAL A 65 11.72 -5.02 2.25
CA VAL A 65 12.34 -6.27 2.71
C VAL A 65 13.28 -6.84 1.65
N MET A 66 12.91 -6.80 0.37
CA MET A 66 13.80 -7.24 -0.71
C MET A 66 15.06 -6.39 -0.82
N ALA A 67 14.96 -5.08 -0.62
CA ALA A 67 16.13 -4.20 -0.62
C ALA A 67 17.09 -4.54 0.53
N LEU A 68 16.56 -4.79 1.74
CA LEU A 68 17.33 -5.26 2.89
C LEU A 68 18.01 -6.62 2.69
N ARG A 69 17.46 -7.49 1.82
CA ARG A 69 18.07 -8.79 1.49
C ARG A 69 19.18 -8.71 0.45
N ARG A 70 19.30 -7.59 -0.27
CA ARG A 70 20.26 -7.38 -1.36
C ARG A 70 21.49 -6.57 -0.94
N GLY A 71 21.44 -5.85 0.18
CA GLY A 71 22.59 -5.20 0.82
C GLY A 71 23.25 -6.12 1.83
#